data_AF-A0A9E6CKJ4-F1
#
_entry.id   AF-A0A9E6CKJ4-F1
#
_cell.length_a   1.000
_cell.length_b   1.000
_cell.length_c   1.000
_cell.angle_alpha   90.00
_cell.angle_beta   90.00
_cell.angle_gamma   90.00
#
_symmetry.space_group_name_H-M   'P 1'
#
loop_
_entity.id
_entity.type
_entity.pdbx_description
1 polymer ?
#
loop_
_entity_poly.entity_id
_entity_poly.type
_entity_poly.pdbx_seq_one_letter_code
_entity_poly.pdbx_strand_id
1 'polypeptide(L)'
;MERSAQEDDVKTCPLCGSREGLVIRWLPDLDYPIHKITKVGCNTCGKFFLEKEARHAIAAWNFFVVEENDRTGKKESHIELYRLLYAHSQAEKKIASLQTKIDDYLEENISPTCDLKIGDRFKIKGRPREIWSIVKVYSAYFWSTGPTWIIDAINVLSNGRLGEKHQDFLEHERAKIEPIKTFWRPTRWSQVIRGDDCLYMRQPGRIFTVDRSKRMAKIKLNNQTVQVTSLRKIYIPIQRFEST
;
A
#
# COMPACT_ATOMS: atom_id res chain seq x y z
N MET A 1 18.81 3.50 -22.83
CA MET A 1 19.00 4.86 -23.40
C MET A 1 20.32 5.41 -22.89
N GLU A 2 21.11 6.10 -23.72
CA GLU A 2 22.42 6.66 -23.37
C GLU A 2 22.50 8.12 -23.81
N ARG A 3 23.16 8.97 -23.02
CA ARG A 3 23.54 10.33 -23.42
C ARG A 3 24.95 10.67 -22.92
N SER A 4 25.56 11.66 -23.57
CA SER A 4 26.79 12.29 -23.10
C SER A 4 26.58 12.93 -21.72
N ALA A 5 27.61 12.83 -20.88
CA ALA A 5 27.67 13.44 -19.55
C ALA A 5 28.57 14.68 -19.50
N GLN A 6 29.01 15.19 -20.66
CA GLN A 6 30.01 16.25 -20.76
C GLN A 6 29.57 17.55 -20.07
N GLU A 7 28.30 17.89 -20.20
CA GLU A 7 27.68 19.10 -19.65
C GLU A 7 27.10 18.91 -18.24
N ASP A 8 27.15 17.70 -17.69
CA ASP A 8 26.65 17.41 -16.35
C ASP A 8 27.71 17.66 -15.27
N ASP A 9 27.27 17.70 -14.01
CA ASP A 9 28.10 17.78 -12.80
C ASP A 9 28.90 16.49 -12.51
N VAL A 10 29.35 15.81 -13.55
CA VAL A 10 30.24 14.64 -13.51
C VAL A 10 31.68 15.16 -13.58
N LYS A 11 32.67 14.52 -12.94
CA LYS A 11 34.10 14.88 -13.02
C LYS A 11 34.79 14.18 -14.20
N THR A 12 35.82 14.81 -14.77
CA THR A 12 36.61 14.25 -15.88
C THR A 12 37.25 12.91 -15.49
N CYS A 13 37.35 11.97 -16.43
CA CYS A 13 37.91 10.65 -16.13
C CYS A 13 39.37 10.78 -15.63
N PRO A 14 39.72 10.23 -14.45
CA PRO A 14 41.07 10.33 -13.90
C PRO A 14 42.06 9.46 -14.66
N LEU A 15 41.59 8.41 -15.34
CA LEU A 15 42.44 7.40 -16.00
C LEU A 15 42.90 7.83 -17.40
N CYS A 16 42.02 8.43 -18.20
CA CYS A 16 42.32 8.84 -19.57
C CYS A 16 42.21 10.35 -19.80
N GLY A 17 41.80 11.13 -18.80
CA GLY A 17 41.56 12.56 -18.94
C GLY A 17 40.37 12.92 -19.84
N SER A 18 39.62 11.94 -20.36
CA SER A 18 38.53 12.20 -21.29
C SER A 18 37.30 12.77 -20.59
N ARG A 19 36.81 13.90 -21.11
CA ARG A 19 35.50 14.47 -20.80
C ARG A 19 34.42 13.95 -21.73
N GLU A 20 34.72 13.88 -23.02
CA GLU A 20 33.80 13.44 -24.08
C GLU A 20 33.44 11.95 -23.94
N GLY A 21 34.34 11.15 -23.37
CA GLY A 21 34.09 9.74 -23.10
C GLY A 21 33.14 9.50 -21.92
N LEU A 22 32.67 10.54 -21.21
CA LEU A 22 31.77 10.40 -20.08
C LEU A 22 30.32 10.24 -20.54
N VAL A 23 29.61 9.26 -19.98
CA VAL A 23 28.22 8.97 -20.34
C VAL A 23 27.35 8.66 -19.14
N ILE A 24 26.05 8.95 -19.30
CA ILE A 24 24.98 8.51 -18.42
C ILE A 24 24.08 7.57 -19.22
N ARG A 25 23.88 6.35 -18.71
CA ARG A 25 23.05 5.31 -19.33
C ARG A 25 21.90 4.95 -18.41
N TRP A 26 20.69 4.90 -18.93
CA TRP A 26 19.53 4.33 -18.24
C TRP A 26 19.23 2.95 -18.80
N LEU A 27 19.32 1.98 -17.90
CA LEU A 27 19.03 0.58 -18.18
C LEU A 27 17.56 0.32 -17.78
N PRO A 28 16.72 -0.11 -18.74
CA PRO A 28 15.36 -0.55 -18.42
C PRO A 28 15.39 -1.84 -17.62
N ASP A 29 14.35 -2.08 -16.82
CA ASP A 29 14.09 -3.41 -16.29
C ASP A 29 13.65 -4.34 -17.43
N LEU A 30 14.07 -5.60 -17.42
CA LEU A 30 13.76 -6.56 -18.50
C LEU A 30 12.24 -6.72 -18.72
N ASP A 31 11.44 -6.47 -17.68
CA ASP A 31 9.99 -6.66 -17.68
C ASP A 31 9.16 -5.36 -17.76
N TYR A 32 9.77 -4.17 -17.61
CA TYR A 32 9.04 -2.89 -17.61
C TYR A 32 9.84 -1.72 -18.22
N PRO A 33 9.22 -0.84 -19.04
CA PRO A 33 9.87 0.31 -19.67
C PRO A 33 10.19 1.49 -18.72
N ILE A 34 10.27 1.24 -17.40
CA ILE A 34 10.62 2.24 -16.39
C ILE A 34 12.13 2.13 -16.11
N HIS A 35 12.84 3.26 -16.15
CA HIS A 35 14.29 3.31 -15.88
C HIS A 35 14.59 2.86 -14.44
N LYS A 36 15.14 1.64 -14.29
CA LYS A 36 15.40 1.05 -12.96
C LYS A 36 16.80 1.34 -12.45
N ILE A 37 17.77 1.50 -13.35
CA ILE A 37 19.18 1.67 -13.02
C ILE A 37 19.80 2.73 -13.93
N THR A 38 20.50 3.68 -13.30
CA THR A 38 21.38 4.64 -13.95
C THR A 38 22.83 4.19 -13.82
N LYS A 39 23.58 4.25 -14.92
CA LYS A 39 24.99 3.92 -15.02
C LYS A 39 25.76 5.16 -15.46
N VAL A 40 26.76 5.57 -14.67
CA VAL A 40 27.60 6.75 -14.95
C VAL A 40 29.05 6.31 -15.03
N GLY A 41 29.77 6.79 -16.03
CA GLY A 41 31.22 6.58 -16.12
C GLY A 41 31.82 6.90 -17.46
N CYS A 42 32.98 6.28 -17.75
CA CYS A 42 33.76 6.57 -18.95
C CYS A 42 33.74 5.39 -19.93
N ASN A 43 33.23 5.62 -21.14
CA ASN A 43 33.24 4.66 -22.24
C ASN A 43 34.67 4.29 -22.65
N THR A 44 35.58 5.25 -22.71
CA THR A 44 36.98 5.05 -23.13
C THR A 44 37.72 4.06 -22.22
N CYS A 45 37.49 4.14 -20.90
CA CYS A 45 38.16 3.28 -19.92
C CYS A 45 37.33 2.07 -19.48
N GLY A 46 36.06 1.96 -19.91
CA GLY A 46 35.16 0.89 -19.47
C GLY A 46 34.81 0.91 -17.98
N LYS A 47 35.08 2.01 -17.26
CA LYS A 47 34.82 2.13 -15.81
C LYS A 47 33.47 2.80 -15.57
N PHE A 48 32.59 2.15 -14.81
CA PHE A 48 31.25 2.63 -14.55
C PHE A 48 30.75 2.31 -13.15
N PHE A 49 29.86 3.15 -12.64
CA PHE A 49 29.14 2.95 -11.39
C PHE A 49 27.66 2.86 -11.70
N LEU A 50 26.98 1.90 -11.06
CA LEU A 50 25.57 1.60 -11.29
C LEU A 50 24.78 1.87 -10.03
N GLU A 51 23.72 2.66 -10.14
CA GLU A 51 22.82 3.01 -9.03
C GLU A 51 21.38 3.13 -9.51
N LYS A 52 20.41 3.03 -8.59
CA LYS A 52 18.99 3.19 -8.96
C LYS A 52 18.69 4.61 -9.46
N GLU A 53 19.26 5.62 -8.81
CA GLU A 53 19.06 7.03 -9.18
C GLU A 53 20.34 7.66 -9.73
N ALA A 54 20.19 8.59 -10.68
CA ALA A 54 21.29 9.27 -11.34
C ALA A 54 22.22 10.00 -10.36
N ARG A 55 21.66 10.70 -9.36
CA ARG A 55 22.44 11.45 -8.36
C ARG A 55 23.43 10.56 -7.59
N HIS A 56 23.02 9.33 -7.26
CA HIS A 56 23.88 8.39 -6.54
C HIS A 56 25.00 7.87 -7.44
N ALA A 57 24.71 7.58 -8.72
CA ALA A 57 25.72 7.15 -9.69
C ALA A 57 26.75 8.26 -9.97
N ILE A 58 26.29 9.50 -10.09
CA ILE A 58 27.15 10.69 -10.25
C ILE A 58 28.04 10.88 -9.01
N ALA A 59 27.46 10.81 -7.80
CA ALA A 59 28.22 10.92 -6.56
C ALA A 59 29.31 9.85 -6.45
N ALA A 60 28.99 8.60 -6.81
CA ALA A 60 29.95 7.49 -6.82
C ALA A 60 31.08 7.70 -7.84
N TRP A 61 30.76 8.15 -9.05
CA TRP A 61 31.76 8.48 -10.06
C TRP A 61 32.68 9.62 -9.60
N ASN A 62 32.11 10.73 -9.12
CA ASN A 62 32.90 11.88 -8.68
C ASN A 62 33.81 11.54 -7.50
N PHE A 63 33.33 10.73 -6.54
CA PHE A 63 34.13 10.19 -5.45
C PHE A 63 35.31 9.35 -5.97
N PHE A 64 35.06 8.45 -6.92
CA PHE A 64 36.12 7.68 -7.56
C PHE A 64 37.17 8.58 -8.23
N VAL A 65 36.74 9.63 -8.94
CA VAL A 65 37.68 10.56 -9.58
C VAL A 65 38.58 11.25 -8.56
N VAL A 66 38.01 11.77 -7.47
CA VAL A 66 38.82 12.48 -6.47
C VAL A 66 39.76 11.53 -5.73
N GLU A 67 39.35 10.29 -5.45
CA GLU A 67 40.22 9.29 -4.80
C GLU A 67 41.38 8.86 -5.70
N GLU A 68 41.16 8.67 -7.00
CA GLU A 68 42.23 8.35 -7.94
C GLU A 68 43.19 9.53 -8.16
N ASN A 69 42.65 10.75 -8.21
CA ASN A 69 43.47 11.95 -8.32
C ASN A 69 44.31 12.17 -7.06
N ASP A 70 43.75 11.95 -5.87
CA ASP A 70 44.49 12.02 -4.59
C ASP A 70 45.64 10.99 -4.56
N ARG A 71 45.35 9.74 -4.97
CA ARG A 71 46.37 8.67 -5.09
C ARG A 71 47.51 9.01 -6.06
N THR A 72 47.20 9.72 -7.15
CA THR A 72 48.19 10.12 -8.16
C THR A 72 48.83 11.48 -7.87
N GLY A 73 48.54 12.09 -6.71
CA GLY A 73 49.10 13.37 -6.28
C GLY A 73 48.51 14.59 -7.00
N LYS A 74 47.43 14.41 -7.76
CA LYS A 74 46.75 15.49 -8.48
C LYS A 74 45.79 16.21 -7.53
N LYS A 75 46.03 17.50 -7.30
CA LYS A 75 45.16 18.34 -6.46
C LYS A 75 43.81 18.56 -7.14
N GLU A 76 42.74 18.27 -6.39
CA GLU A 76 41.36 18.54 -6.76
C GLU A 76 40.75 19.58 -5.81
N SER A 77 39.92 20.48 -6.34
CA SER A 77 39.14 21.39 -5.50
C SER A 77 38.00 20.63 -4.83
N HIS A 78 37.73 20.98 -3.57
CA HIS A 78 36.60 20.45 -2.79
C HIS A 78 36.56 18.92 -2.64
N ILE A 79 37.71 18.23 -2.58
CA ILE A 79 37.79 16.77 -2.36
C ILE A 79 36.87 16.33 -1.22
N GLU A 80 36.94 17.04 -0.08
CA GLU A 80 36.15 16.72 1.10
C GLU A 80 34.63 16.81 0.85
N LEU A 81 34.18 17.76 0.03
CA LEU A 81 32.76 17.84 -0.35
C LEU A 81 32.31 16.59 -1.13
N TYR A 82 33.11 16.11 -2.07
CA TYR A 82 32.77 14.90 -2.84
C TYR A 82 32.77 13.65 -1.96
N ARG A 83 33.65 13.56 -0.96
CA ARG A 83 33.63 12.51 0.06
C ARG A 83 32.33 12.56 0.87
N LEU A 84 31.94 13.75 1.33
CA LEU A 84 30.69 13.96 2.08
C LEU A 84 29.44 13.64 1.25
N LEU A 85 29.38 14.07 -0.02
CA LEU A 85 28.25 13.77 -0.92
C LEU A 85 28.10 12.28 -1.18
N TYR A 86 29.20 11.55 -1.33
CA TYR A 86 29.17 10.10 -1.46
C TYR A 86 28.72 9.43 -0.17
N ALA A 87 29.23 9.85 0.98
CA ALA A 87 28.81 9.33 2.29
C ALA A 87 27.31 9.57 2.54
N HIS A 88 26.79 10.75 2.20
CA HIS A 88 25.36 11.09 2.26
C HIS A 88 24.53 10.15 1.38
N SER A 89 24.95 9.95 0.12
CA SER A 89 24.33 9.02 -0.82
C SER A 89 24.26 7.59 -0.28
N GLN A 90 25.31 7.10 0.39
CA GLN A 90 25.30 5.78 1.03
C GLN A 90 24.37 5.72 2.24
N ALA A 91 24.31 6.79 3.04
CA ALA A 91 23.41 6.88 4.18
C ALA A 91 21.94 6.87 3.75
N GLU A 92 21.56 7.64 2.71
CA GLU A 92 20.20 7.64 2.15
C GLU A 92 19.76 6.24 1.72
N LYS A 93 20.61 5.51 1.00
CA LYS A 93 20.32 4.12 0.59
C LYS A 93 20.15 3.19 1.77
N LYS A 94 21.01 3.34 2.79
CA LYS A 94 20.92 2.54 4.01
C LYS A 94 19.62 2.83 4.75
N ILE A 95 19.23 4.10 4.88
CA ILE A 95 17.97 4.53 5.48
C ILE A 95 16.79 3.94 4.71
N ALA A 96 16.77 4.07 3.38
CA ALA A 96 15.71 3.51 2.55
C ALA A 96 15.61 1.98 2.70
N SER A 97 16.73 1.26 2.69
CA SER A 97 16.75 -0.19 2.91
C SER A 97 16.28 -0.58 4.31
N LEU A 98 16.64 0.18 5.34
CA LEU A 98 16.17 -0.04 6.70
C LEU A 98 14.67 0.23 6.81
N GLN A 99 14.17 1.27 6.16
CA GLN A 99 12.75 1.59 6.11
C GLN A 99 11.94 0.45 5.47
N THR A 100 12.39 -0.09 4.33
CA THR A 100 11.74 -1.26 3.72
C THR A 100 11.69 -2.44 4.67
N LYS A 101 12.78 -2.75 5.39
CA LYS A 101 12.78 -3.83 6.39
C LYS A 101 11.82 -3.60 7.54
N ILE A 102 11.64 -2.34 7.96
CA ILE A 102 10.65 -1.98 8.98
C ILE A 102 9.25 -2.19 8.41
N ASP A 103 8.98 -1.72 7.20
CA ASP A 103 7.67 -1.85 6.54
C ASP A 103 7.31 -3.34 6.36
N ASP A 104 8.24 -4.16 5.87
CA ASP A 104 8.09 -5.61 5.73
C ASP A 104 7.77 -6.26 7.09
N TYR A 105 8.53 -5.92 8.13
CA TYR A 105 8.28 -6.43 9.48
C TYR A 105 6.88 -6.07 9.98
N LEU A 106 6.45 -4.83 9.78
CA LEU A 106 5.12 -4.35 10.19
C LEU A 106 4.00 -5.07 9.44
N GLU A 107 4.15 -5.25 8.12
CA GLU A 107 3.17 -5.96 7.29
C GLU A 107 3.08 -7.45 7.67
N GLU A 108 4.20 -8.11 7.94
CA GLU A 108 4.24 -9.54 8.28
C GLU A 108 3.81 -9.84 9.72
N ASN A 109 4.09 -8.95 10.68
CA ASN A 109 3.96 -9.25 12.11
C ASN A 109 2.89 -8.43 12.83
N ILE A 110 2.51 -7.25 12.31
CA ILE A 110 1.61 -6.33 13.01
C ILE A 110 0.25 -6.23 12.32
N SER A 111 0.22 -5.95 11.01
CA SER A 111 -1.03 -5.91 10.24
C SER A 111 -1.92 -7.17 10.42
N PRO A 112 -1.39 -8.41 10.51
CA PRO A 112 -2.20 -9.61 10.68
C PRO A 112 -2.86 -9.76 12.04
N THR A 113 -2.39 -9.05 13.08
CA THR A 113 -2.99 -9.12 14.43
C THR A 113 -4.32 -8.38 14.51
N CYS A 114 -4.63 -7.53 13.52
CA CYS A 114 -5.94 -6.92 13.38
C CYS A 114 -6.99 -7.98 12.98
N ASP A 115 -7.97 -8.18 13.85
CA ASP A 115 -9.08 -9.11 13.66
C ASP A 115 -10.12 -8.61 12.63
N LEU A 116 -10.07 -7.32 12.29
CA LEU A 116 -10.96 -6.67 11.34
C LEU A 116 -10.34 -6.65 9.94
N LYS A 117 -11.17 -6.79 8.91
CA LYS A 117 -10.74 -6.90 7.51
C LYS A 117 -11.38 -5.83 6.63
N ILE A 118 -10.79 -5.61 5.46
CA ILE A 118 -11.34 -4.71 4.43
C ILE A 118 -12.78 -5.14 4.12
N GLY A 119 -13.70 -4.18 4.10
CA GLY A 119 -15.13 -4.40 3.88
C GLY A 119 -15.92 -4.70 5.16
N ASP A 120 -15.27 -5.02 6.28
CA ASP A 120 -15.98 -5.10 7.57
C ASP A 120 -16.57 -3.75 7.93
N ARG A 121 -17.71 -3.80 8.61
CA ARG A 121 -18.41 -2.61 9.07
C ARG A 121 -18.46 -2.58 10.58
N PHE A 122 -18.47 -1.38 11.15
CA PHE A 122 -18.53 -1.21 12.59
C PHE A 122 -19.22 0.09 12.99
N LYS A 123 -19.59 0.18 14.27
CA LYS A 123 -20.01 1.41 14.94
C LYS A 123 -18.97 1.85 15.95
N ILE A 124 -18.94 3.14 16.25
CA ILE A 124 -18.14 3.67 17.36
C ILE A 124 -19.04 3.73 18.60
N LYS A 125 -18.57 3.19 19.73
CA LYS A 125 -19.25 3.32 21.02
C LYS A 125 -19.48 4.79 21.34
N GLY A 126 -20.72 5.14 21.68
CA GLY A 126 -21.14 6.53 21.90
C GLY A 126 -21.56 7.29 20.64
N ARG A 127 -21.33 6.75 19.43
CA ARG A 127 -21.85 7.27 18.15
C ARG A 127 -22.56 6.19 17.33
N PRO A 128 -23.60 5.52 17.87
CA PRO A 128 -24.21 4.34 17.24
C PRO A 128 -25.02 4.63 15.97
N ARG A 129 -25.24 5.91 15.64
CA ARG A 129 -25.92 6.35 14.40
C ARG A 129 -24.99 6.41 13.20
N GLU A 130 -23.67 6.45 13.42
CA GLU A 130 -22.67 6.43 12.36
C GLU A 130 -22.20 4.99 12.14
N ILE A 131 -22.27 4.53 10.90
CA ILE A 131 -21.71 3.25 10.47
C ILE A 131 -20.45 3.56 9.67
N TRP A 132 -19.42 2.77 9.88
CA TRP A 132 -18.14 2.89 9.21
C TRP A 132 -17.84 1.58 8.48
N SER A 133 -17.20 1.67 7.31
CA SER A 133 -16.73 0.53 6.52
C SER A 133 -15.22 0.63 6.38
N ILE A 134 -14.53 -0.47 6.68
CA ILE A 134 -13.08 -0.53 6.56
C ILE A 134 -12.70 -0.53 5.08
N VAL A 135 -11.84 0.40 4.69
CA VAL A 135 -11.30 0.49 3.32
C VAL A 135 -9.87 -0.04 3.25
N LYS A 136 -9.11 0.11 4.33
CA LYS A 136 -7.73 -0.37 4.42
C LYS A 136 -7.38 -0.71 5.86
N VAL A 137 -6.59 -1.76 6.01
CA VAL A 137 -5.86 -2.06 7.25
C VAL A 137 -4.38 -2.01 6.91
N TYR A 138 -3.61 -1.26 7.68
CA TYR A 138 -2.17 -1.15 7.51
C TYR A 138 -1.52 -0.98 8.87
N SER A 139 -0.20 -1.05 8.91
CA SER A 139 0.58 -0.94 10.15
C SER A 139 1.55 0.22 10.07
N ALA A 140 1.78 0.84 11.21
CA ALA A 140 2.76 1.89 11.38
C ALA A 140 3.52 1.66 12.69
N TYR A 141 4.61 2.41 12.89
CA TYR A 141 5.28 2.47 14.17
C TYR A 141 5.44 3.91 14.62
N PHE A 142 5.38 4.11 15.92
CA PHE A 142 5.65 5.40 16.55
C PHE A 142 6.79 5.22 17.55
N TRP A 143 7.74 6.15 17.57
CA TRP A 143 8.91 6.09 18.45
C TRP A 143 8.55 5.99 19.95
N SER A 144 7.42 6.58 20.36
CA SER A 144 6.98 6.60 21.75
C SER A 144 6.06 5.45 22.14
N THR A 145 5.22 4.96 21.22
CA THR A 145 4.17 3.98 21.54
C THR A 145 4.39 2.62 20.87
N GLY A 146 5.40 2.47 20.02
CA GLY A 146 5.74 1.22 19.36
C GLY A 146 4.92 0.95 18.09
N PRO A 147 4.98 -0.29 17.57
CA PRO A 147 4.24 -0.71 16.38
C PRO A 147 2.74 -0.84 16.69
N THR A 148 1.92 -0.53 15.70
CA THR A 148 0.46 -0.66 15.82
C THR A 148 -0.18 -0.85 14.45
N TRP A 149 -1.33 -1.54 14.41
CA TRP A 149 -2.19 -1.51 13.22
C TRP A 149 -3.14 -0.32 13.27
N ILE A 150 -3.51 0.16 12.08
CA ILE A 150 -4.39 1.29 11.82
C ILE A 150 -5.46 0.84 10.83
N ILE A 151 -6.70 1.18 11.13
CA ILE A 151 -7.85 0.99 10.25
C ILE A 151 -8.20 2.34 9.64
N ASP A 152 -8.05 2.46 8.32
CA ASP A 152 -8.71 3.54 7.56
C ASP A 152 -10.13 3.07 7.24
N ALA A 153 -11.11 3.84 7.70
CA ALA A 153 -12.51 3.57 7.48
C ALA A 153 -13.25 4.79 6.94
N ILE A 154 -14.25 4.50 6.12
CA ILE A 154 -15.11 5.49 5.49
C ILE A 154 -16.52 5.41 6.07
N ASN A 155 -17.16 6.56 6.27
CA ASN A 155 -18.53 6.60 6.76
C ASN A 155 -19.50 5.96 5.74
N VAL A 156 -20.48 5.20 6.21
CA VAL A 156 -21.58 4.65 5.40
C VAL A 156 -22.83 5.50 5.61
N LEU A 157 -23.27 6.16 4.53
CA LEU A 157 -24.46 7.00 4.52
C LEU A 157 -25.74 6.18 4.74
N SER A 158 -26.82 6.83 5.15
CA SER A 158 -28.12 6.18 5.40
C SER A 158 -28.71 5.45 4.20
N ASN A 159 -28.33 5.82 2.97
CA ASN A 159 -28.73 5.13 1.74
C ASN A 159 -27.83 3.92 1.40
N GLY A 160 -26.88 3.56 2.27
CA GLY A 160 -25.94 2.46 2.11
C GLY A 160 -24.72 2.77 1.23
N ARG A 161 -24.60 3.97 0.67
CA ARG A 161 -23.42 4.42 -0.08
C ARG A 161 -22.27 4.77 0.87
N LEU A 162 -21.04 4.60 0.40
CA LEU A 162 -19.87 5.14 1.11
C LEU A 162 -19.89 6.67 0.97
N GLY A 163 -19.69 7.37 2.09
CA GLY A 163 -19.55 8.82 2.15
C GLY A 163 -18.13 9.27 1.81
N GLU A 164 -17.82 10.54 2.05
CA GLU A 164 -16.47 11.10 1.75
C GLU A 164 -15.57 11.16 2.99
N LYS A 165 -16.13 10.92 4.17
CA LYS A 165 -15.39 11.07 5.42
C LYS A 165 -14.56 9.82 5.72
N HIS A 166 -13.25 9.96 5.55
CA HIS A 166 -12.24 9.02 6.02
C HIS A 166 -11.81 9.32 7.45
N GLN A 167 -11.49 8.27 8.19
CA GLN A 167 -10.93 8.39 9.52
C GLN A 167 -10.06 7.17 9.84
N ASP A 168 -8.89 7.45 10.40
CA ASP A 168 -8.00 6.44 10.95
C ASP A 168 -8.39 6.09 12.38
N PHE A 169 -8.40 4.79 12.68
CA PHE A 169 -8.60 4.23 14.01
C PHE A 169 -7.39 3.40 14.39
N LEU A 170 -6.71 3.80 15.46
CA LEU A 170 -5.53 3.10 15.95
C LEU A 170 -5.95 1.89 16.80
N GLU A 171 -5.05 0.92 16.93
CA GLU A 171 -5.28 -0.31 17.70
C GLU A 171 -5.78 -0.07 19.13
N HIS A 172 -5.23 0.91 19.84
CA HIS A 172 -5.65 1.20 21.21
C HIS A 172 -7.11 1.68 21.29
N GLU A 173 -7.69 2.11 20.17
CA GLU A 173 -9.09 2.49 20.06
C GLU A 173 -10.00 1.30 19.73
N ARG A 174 -9.47 0.09 19.56
CA ARG A 174 -10.25 -1.15 19.26
C ARG A 174 -11.40 -1.37 20.24
N ALA A 175 -11.22 -0.99 21.51
CA ALA A 175 -12.24 -1.09 22.53
C ALA A 175 -13.47 -0.19 22.28
N LYS A 176 -13.31 0.88 21.48
CA LYS A 176 -14.39 1.78 21.04
C LYS A 176 -15.13 1.25 19.81
N ILE A 177 -14.58 0.26 19.12
CA ILE A 177 -15.14 -0.30 17.89
C ILE A 177 -16.08 -1.46 18.22
N GLU A 178 -17.32 -1.37 17.74
CA GLU A 178 -18.33 -2.41 17.81
C GLU A 178 -18.58 -2.99 16.41
N PRO A 179 -18.01 -4.18 16.09
CA PRO A 179 -18.18 -4.80 14.79
C PRO A 179 -19.65 -5.09 14.48
N ILE A 180 -20.05 -4.74 13.28
CA ILE A 180 -21.38 -5.03 12.77
C ILE A 180 -21.33 -6.31 11.95
N LYS A 181 -22.18 -7.27 12.29
CA LYS A 181 -22.30 -8.52 11.53
C LYS A 181 -22.74 -8.23 10.10
N THR A 182 -22.01 -8.74 9.11
CA THR A 182 -22.26 -8.57 7.66
C THR A 182 -23.68 -8.98 7.25
N PHE A 183 -24.23 -9.97 7.94
CA PHE A 183 -25.60 -10.45 7.76
C PHE A 183 -26.44 -10.19 9.00
N TRP A 184 -27.61 -9.60 8.80
CA TRP A 184 -28.57 -9.27 9.85
C TRP A 184 -29.92 -9.93 9.60
N ARG A 185 -30.64 -10.23 10.67
CA ARG A 185 -31.94 -10.90 10.56
C ARG A 185 -33.02 -9.89 10.15
N PRO A 186 -33.69 -10.05 8.99
CA PRO A 186 -34.76 -9.17 8.53
C PRO A 186 -35.89 -9.06 9.54
N THR A 187 -36.37 -7.84 9.78
CA THR A 187 -37.59 -7.55 10.55
C THR A 187 -38.81 -7.50 9.64
N ARG A 188 -38.63 -7.21 8.35
CA ARG A 188 -39.71 -7.08 7.35
C ARG A 188 -39.36 -7.79 6.05
N TRP A 189 -40.39 -8.31 5.36
CA TRP A 189 -40.23 -8.95 4.04
C TRP A 189 -39.79 -7.97 2.93
N SER A 190 -40.00 -6.67 3.12
CA SER A 190 -39.51 -5.63 2.20
C SER A 190 -37.97 -5.61 2.11
N GLN A 191 -37.28 -6.01 3.17
CA GLN A 191 -35.82 -6.03 3.26
C GLN A 191 -35.20 -7.23 2.52
N VAL A 192 -36.00 -8.26 2.22
CA VAL A 192 -35.55 -9.44 1.48
C VAL A 192 -35.64 -9.15 -0.02
N ILE A 193 -34.51 -9.08 -0.71
CA ILE A 193 -34.44 -8.70 -2.13
C ILE A 193 -33.91 -9.86 -2.98
N ARG A 194 -34.54 -10.07 -4.13
CA ARG A 194 -34.07 -11.05 -5.13
C ARG A 194 -32.67 -10.68 -5.59
N GLY A 195 -31.78 -11.67 -5.61
CA GLY A 195 -30.39 -11.51 -6.06
C GLY A 195 -29.39 -11.28 -4.94
N ASP A 196 -29.84 -10.97 -3.71
CA ASP A 196 -28.98 -10.78 -2.54
C ASP A 196 -28.36 -12.11 -2.08
N ASP A 197 -27.10 -12.05 -1.68
CA ASP A 197 -26.46 -13.09 -0.88
C ASP A 197 -27.03 -13.06 0.54
N CYS A 198 -27.18 -14.22 1.16
CA CYS A 198 -27.82 -14.36 2.46
C CYS A 198 -27.24 -15.54 3.23
N LEU A 199 -27.54 -15.62 4.53
CA LEU A 199 -27.37 -16.84 5.31
C LEU A 199 -28.73 -17.43 5.66
N TYR A 200 -29.01 -18.65 5.23
CA TYR A 200 -30.17 -19.42 5.71
C TYR A 200 -29.69 -20.44 6.74
N MET A 201 -30.15 -20.33 7.99
CA MET A 201 -29.67 -21.12 9.13
C MET A 201 -28.13 -21.12 9.24
N ARG A 202 -27.49 -19.96 9.02
CA ARG A 202 -26.02 -19.78 8.98
C ARG A 202 -25.30 -20.44 7.80
N GLN A 203 -26.02 -21.02 6.84
CA GLN A 203 -25.43 -21.51 5.60
C GLN A 203 -25.54 -20.45 4.50
N PRO A 204 -24.46 -20.17 3.75
CA PRO A 204 -24.48 -19.22 2.67
C PRO A 204 -25.42 -19.66 1.54
N GLY A 205 -26.12 -18.70 0.96
CA GLY A 205 -27.04 -18.92 -0.14
C GLY A 205 -27.41 -17.62 -0.82
N ARG A 206 -28.20 -17.72 -1.89
CA ARG A 206 -28.65 -16.56 -2.66
C ARG A 206 -30.16 -16.54 -2.80
N ILE A 207 -30.77 -15.37 -2.60
CA ILE A 207 -32.21 -15.22 -2.72
C ILE A 207 -32.59 -15.26 -4.21
N PHE A 208 -33.28 -16.32 -4.61
CA PHE A 208 -33.62 -16.61 -6.00
C PHE A 208 -34.93 -15.96 -6.44
N THR A 209 -35.95 -15.98 -5.57
CA THR A 209 -37.26 -15.33 -5.79
C THR A 209 -37.82 -14.82 -4.47
N VAL A 210 -38.57 -13.72 -4.52
CA VAL A 210 -39.28 -13.16 -3.35
C VAL A 210 -40.71 -12.82 -3.77
N ASP A 211 -41.68 -13.32 -3.00
CA ASP A 211 -43.09 -12.93 -3.08
C ASP A 211 -43.44 -12.23 -1.76
N ARG A 212 -43.52 -10.89 -1.81
CA ARG A 212 -43.77 -10.05 -0.62
C ARG A 212 -45.22 -10.18 -0.14
N SER A 213 -46.17 -10.36 -1.06
CA SER A 213 -47.59 -10.52 -0.75
C SER A 213 -47.84 -11.83 -0.03
N LYS A 214 -47.22 -12.91 -0.51
CA LYS A 214 -47.30 -14.25 0.12
C LYS A 214 -46.27 -14.46 1.23
N ARG A 215 -45.47 -13.44 1.56
CA ARG A 215 -44.44 -13.49 2.62
C ARG A 215 -43.54 -14.72 2.48
N MET A 216 -42.95 -14.88 1.30
CA MET A 216 -42.19 -16.06 0.93
C MET A 216 -40.97 -15.70 0.10
N ALA A 217 -39.87 -16.44 0.27
CA ALA A 217 -38.73 -16.42 -0.62
C ALA A 217 -38.28 -17.84 -0.96
N LYS A 218 -37.61 -18.01 -2.09
CA LYS A 218 -36.85 -19.22 -2.40
C LYS A 218 -35.37 -18.86 -2.37
N ILE A 219 -34.58 -19.63 -1.64
CA ILE A 219 -33.15 -19.43 -1.48
C ILE A 219 -32.44 -20.60 -2.15
N LYS A 220 -31.51 -20.29 -3.05
CA LYS A 220 -30.62 -21.28 -3.65
C LYS A 220 -29.44 -21.47 -2.72
N LEU A 221 -29.37 -22.66 -2.11
CA LEU A 221 -28.18 -23.19 -1.44
C LEU A 221 -27.44 -24.06 -2.48
N ASN A 222 -26.14 -24.27 -2.31
CA ASN A 222 -25.23 -24.94 -3.27
C ASN A 222 -25.92 -25.91 -4.27
N ASN A 223 -26.61 -26.95 -3.75
CA ASN A 223 -27.26 -27.97 -4.57
C ASN A 223 -28.80 -28.06 -4.40
N GLN A 224 -29.45 -27.14 -3.69
CA GLN A 224 -30.90 -27.20 -3.46
C GLN A 224 -31.57 -25.83 -3.38
N THR A 225 -32.83 -25.79 -3.80
CA THR A 225 -33.68 -24.60 -3.61
C THR A 225 -34.61 -24.83 -2.44
N VAL A 226 -34.49 -24.02 -1.41
CA VAL A 226 -35.32 -24.11 -0.21
C VAL A 226 -36.34 -22.98 -0.23
N GLN A 227 -37.61 -23.32 -0.02
CA GLN A 227 -38.68 -22.35 0.18
C GLN A 227 -38.72 -21.93 1.65
N VAL A 228 -38.76 -20.62 1.88
CA VAL A 228 -38.76 -20.03 3.21
C VAL A 228 -39.96 -19.10 3.35
N THR A 229 -40.77 -19.35 4.36
CA THR A 229 -41.96 -18.54 4.73
C THR A 229 -41.76 -17.81 6.05
N SER A 230 -40.57 -17.92 6.67
CA SER A 230 -40.24 -17.30 7.95
C SER A 230 -38.91 -16.56 7.90
N LEU A 231 -38.93 -15.28 8.27
CA LEU A 231 -37.72 -14.45 8.40
C LEU A 231 -36.78 -14.91 9.52
N ARG A 232 -37.24 -15.78 10.44
CA ARG A 232 -36.47 -16.15 11.64
C ARG A 232 -35.13 -16.84 11.33
N LYS A 233 -35.07 -17.52 10.20
CA LYS A 233 -33.95 -18.37 9.78
C LYS A 233 -33.12 -17.73 8.66
N ILE A 234 -33.47 -16.53 8.21
CA ILE A 234 -32.76 -15.82 7.15
C ILE A 234 -31.94 -14.71 7.80
N TYR A 235 -30.73 -14.50 7.30
CA TYR A 235 -29.95 -13.29 7.52
C TYR A 235 -29.61 -12.71 6.16
N ILE A 236 -29.89 -11.45 5.96
CA ILE A 236 -29.68 -10.72 4.71
C ILE A 236 -28.54 -9.72 4.89
N PRO A 237 -27.96 -9.17 3.81
CA PRO A 237 -26.89 -8.19 3.92
C PRO A 237 -27.39 -7.00 4.74
N ILE A 238 -26.58 -6.53 5.68
CA ILE A 238 -27.03 -5.49 6.62
C ILE A 238 -27.40 -4.17 5.92
N GLN A 239 -26.87 -3.92 4.71
CA GLN A 239 -27.25 -2.81 3.84
C GLN A 239 -28.78 -2.65 3.69
N ARG A 240 -29.55 -3.73 3.82
CA ARG A 240 -31.02 -3.72 3.73
C ARG A 240 -31.73 -3.22 5.00
N PHE A 241 -31.03 -3.22 6.14
CA PHE A 241 -31.49 -2.57 7.38
C PHE A 241 -31.19 -1.08 7.39
N GLU A 242 -30.10 -0.68 6.75
CA GLU A 242 -29.66 0.71 6.69
C GLU A 242 -30.62 1.55 5.83
N SER A 243 -31.23 0.96 4.80
CA SER A 243 -32.16 1.62 3.86
C SER A 243 -33.63 1.73 4.31
N THR A 244 -33.96 1.39 5.56
CA THR A 244 -35.35 1.39 6.10
C THR A 244 -35.46 2.22 7.37
#